data_AF-B7JUI4-F1
#
_entry.id   AF-B7JUI4-F1
#
_cell.length_a   1.000
_cell.length_b   1.000
_cell.length_c   1.000
_cell.angle_alpha   90.00
_cell.angle_beta   90.00
_cell.angle_gamma   90.00
#
_symmetry.space_group_name_H-M   'P 1'
#
loop_
_entity.id
_entity.type
_entity.pdbx_description
1 polymer ?
#
loop_
_entity_poly.entity_id
_entity_poly.type
_entity_poly.pdbx_seq_one_letter_code
_entity_poly.pdbx_strand_id
1 'polypeptide(L)'
;MLPIRECVSQTPGYVPGEQPQTTDYIKLNTNENPYPPPDKIFEGLQQELTKVRLYPDPVSTQLRKAAANVFGISYQNILAGNGSDDILNIAVRTFVNPGEVVAFLDLTYSLYETIARVHGASIVQIPTNNQFELNGPIICPEAKLIFVASPNPPVGKHLNRDYLEETCKQATGVVLIDEAYVDFSDENHLDFLEKYDNVIISRTMSKSYSLAGMRVGFGVSSTEIIEQMDKVRDSYNLDRIAQTLGTAVLNYQDYFKGVWQQVRHTRTRLIESLRTLEFLVFDSDSNFVLASPQWIAASDLYTQLKERKVLVRYFSHPRIKDYVRISIGTDQEIDRLLEAIHEIKGSN
;
A
#
# COMPACT_ATOMS: atom_id res chain seq x y z
N MET A 1 17.09 -29.72 17.46
CA MET A 1 16.90 -28.36 16.93
C MET A 1 15.85 -28.45 15.83
N LEU A 2 14.91 -27.52 15.74
CA LEU A 2 13.90 -27.54 14.67
C LEU A 2 14.59 -27.24 13.32
N PRO A 3 14.22 -27.91 12.21
CA PRO A 3 14.82 -27.68 10.89
C PRO A 3 14.26 -26.41 10.23
N ILE A 4 14.28 -25.28 10.95
CA ILE A 4 13.85 -23.97 10.44
C ILE A 4 14.94 -23.47 9.48
N ARG A 5 14.53 -23.00 8.30
CA ARG A 5 15.45 -22.37 7.34
C ARG A 5 16.14 -21.17 8.00
N GLU A 6 17.45 -21.04 7.82
CA GLU A 6 18.26 -19.99 8.43
C GLU A 6 17.70 -18.58 8.18
N CYS A 7 17.38 -18.29 6.91
CA CYS A 7 16.77 -17.03 6.49
C CYS A 7 15.45 -16.69 7.22
N VAL A 8 14.66 -17.70 7.61
CA VAL A 8 13.44 -17.49 8.41
C VAL A 8 13.80 -17.18 9.86
N SER A 9 14.75 -17.92 10.44
CA SER A 9 15.16 -17.73 11.85
C SER A 9 15.82 -16.39 12.13
N GLN A 10 16.44 -15.77 11.12
CA GLN A 10 17.14 -14.49 11.22
C GLN A 10 16.26 -13.29 10.86
N THR A 11 15.06 -13.52 10.28
CA THR A 11 14.19 -12.44 9.83
C THR A 11 13.15 -12.12 10.89
N PRO A 12 13.11 -10.88 11.43
CA PRO A 12 12.00 -10.47 12.28
C PRO A 12 10.71 -10.47 11.48
N GLY A 13 9.61 -10.91 12.10
CA GLY A 13 8.30 -10.85 11.48
C GLY A 13 7.88 -9.41 11.17
N TYR A 14 7.06 -9.23 10.13
CA TYR A 14 6.45 -7.94 9.84
C TYR A 14 5.68 -7.43 11.07
N VAL A 15 5.92 -6.17 11.45
CA VAL A 15 5.26 -5.52 12.59
C VAL A 15 4.13 -4.62 12.08
N PRO A 16 2.85 -4.98 12.30
CA PRO A 16 1.73 -4.15 11.88
C PRO A 16 1.73 -2.76 12.54
N GLY A 17 0.97 -1.84 11.94
CA GLY A 17 0.56 -0.63 12.64
C GLY A 17 -0.25 -0.99 13.89
N GLU A 18 -0.05 -0.23 14.97
CA GLU A 18 -0.76 -0.45 16.23
C GLU A 18 -2.28 -0.53 16.01
N GLN A 19 -2.90 -1.55 16.58
CA GLN A 19 -4.36 -1.71 16.56
C GLN A 19 -4.90 -1.37 17.96
N PRO A 20 -5.65 -0.26 18.10
CA PRO A 20 -6.25 0.08 19.39
C PRO A 20 -7.23 -1.03 19.81
N GLN A 21 -7.22 -1.39 21.10
CA GLN A 21 -8.10 -2.41 21.67
C GLN A 21 -9.49 -1.87 22.03
N THR A 22 -9.66 -0.55 21.91
CA THR A 22 -10.88 0.19 22.25
C THR A 22 -11.23 1.13 21.09
N THR A 23 -12.51 1.49 20.97
CA THR A 23 -13.04 2.30 19.86
C THR A 23 -12.97 3.80 20.11
N ASP A 24 -12.41 4.23 21.24
CA ASP A 24 -12.28 5.65 21.63
C ASP A 24 -11.05 6.34 20.99
N TYR A 25 -10.24 5.61 20.22
CA TYR A 25 -9.12 6.17 19.47
C TYR A 25 -9.54 6.65 18.09
N ILE A 26 -9.12 7.87 17.75
CA ILE A 26 -9.06 8.34 16.37
C ILE A 26 -7.84 7.68 15.71
N LYS A 27 -8.09 6.80 14.73
CA LYS A 27 -7.08 5.89 14.17
C LYS A 27 -6.52 6.44 12.85
N LEU A 28 -5.42 7.19 12.93
CA LEU A 28 -4.75 7.83 11.79
C LEU A 28 -3.34 7.25 11.54
N ASN A 29 -3.16 5.94 11.74
CA ASN A 29 -1.84 5.29 11.71
C ASN A 29 -1.68 4.17 10.66
N THR A 30 -2.75 3.61 10.09
CA THR A 30 -2.68 2.43 9.19
C THR A 30 -3.07 2.70 7.74
N ASN A 31 -3.32 3.97 7.39
CA ASN A 31 -3.74 4.42 6.07
C ASN A 31 -5.04 3.73 5.60
N GLU A 32 -5.94 3.44 6.52
CA GLU A 32 -7.31 3.01 6.18
C GLU A 32 -8.09 4.19 5.58
N ASN A 33 -9.13 3.89 4.81
CA ASN A 33 -10.04 4.92 4.33
C ASN A 33 -11.07 5.22 5.44
N PRO A 34 -11.22 6.49 5.85
CA PRO A 34 -12.14 6.86 6.93
C PRO A 34 -13.61 6.72 6.54
N TYR A 35 -13.92 6.67 5.24
CA TYR A 35 -15.29 6.57 4.75
C TYR A 35 -15.67 5.09 4.51
N PRO A 36 -16.83 4.64 4.96
CA PRO A 36 -17.27 3.26 4.73
C PRO A 36 -17.56 3.01 3.24
N PRO A 37 -17.56 1.74 2.79
CA PRO A 37 -18.13 1.41 1.49
C PRO A 37 -19.65 1.68 1.47
N PRO A 38 -20.27 1.86 0.29
CA PRO A 38 -21.70 2.15 0.22
C PRO A 38 -22.53 0.93 0.62
N ASP A 39 -23.54 1.11 1.50
CA ASP A 39 -24.34 0.00 2.08
C ASP A 39 -24.90 -1.00 1.06
N LYS A 40 -25.18 -0.54 -0.16
CA LYS A 40 -25.69 -1.38 -1.25
C LYS A 40 -24.74 -2.50 -1.68
N ILE A 41 -23.45 -2.44 -1.32
CA ILE A 41 -22.52 -3.54 -1.60
C ILE A 41 -22.85 -4.80 -0.80
N PHE A 42 -23.62 -4.68 0.28
CA PHE A 42 -24.03 -5.79 1.14
C PHE A 42 -25.31 -6.47 0.62
N GLU A 43 -25.92 -5.97 -0.45
CA GLU A 43 -27.05 -6.63 -1.10
C GLU A 43 -26.61 -8.02 -1.59
N GLY A 44 -27.40 -9.05 -1.26
CA GLY A 44 -27.10 -10.43 -1.60
C GLY A 44 -26.07 -11.13 -0.70
N LEU A 45 -25.38 -10.39 0.20
CA LEU A 45 -24.36 -10.98 1.10
C LEU A 45 -24.93 -12.12 1.95
N GLN A 46 -26.18 -11.99 2.41
CA GLN A 46 -26.87 -13.05 3.16
C GLN A 46 -26.95 -14.38 2.40
N GLN A 47 -27.16 -14.34 1.08
CA GLN A 47 -27.21 -15.55 0.26
C GLN A 47 -25.82 -16.19 0.16
N GLU A 48 -24.77 -15.39 0.04
CA GLU A 48 -23.39 -15.89 0.01
C GLU A 48 -22.94 -16.47 1.35
N LEU A 49 -23.41 -15.92 2.47
CA LEU A 49 -23.18 -16.48 3.81
C LEU A 49 -23.74 -17.91 3.94
N THR A 50 -24.84 -18.26 3.26
CA THR A 50 -25.36 -19.65 3.27
C THR A 50 -24.46 -20.64 2.50
N LYS A 51 -23.55 -20.13 1.65
CA LYS A 51 -22.69 -20.94 0.78
C LYS A 51 -21.26 -21.10 1.32
N VAL A 52 -20.91 -20.54 2.47
CA VAL A 52 -19.53 -20.57 3.02
C VAL A 52 -18.99 -21.98 3.29
N ARG A 53 -19.86 -22.99 3.35
CA ARG A 53 -19.46 -24.42 3.40
C ARG A 53 -18.82 -24.94 2.10
N LEU A 54 -18.94 -24.19 1.01
CA LEU A 54 -18.44 -24.55 -0.32
C LEU A 54 -17.20 -23.73 -0.63
N TYR A 55 -16.27 -24.31 -1.40
CA TYR A 55 -15.15 -23.54 -1.93
C TYR A 55 -15.64 -22.33 -2.76
N PRO A 56 -14.88 -21.23 -2.75
CA PRO A 56 -15.11 -20.09 -3.64
C PRO A 56 -14.73 -20.45 -5.08
N ASP A 57 -14.96 -19.52 -6.01
CA ASP A 57 -14.37 -19.63 -7.34
C ASP A 57 -12.84 -19.57 -7.21
N PRO A 58 -12.10 -20.64 -7.56
CA PRO A 58 -10.66 -20.72 -7.30
C PRO A 58 -9.85 -19.65 -8.04
N VAL A 59 -10.37 -19.10 -9.15
CA VAL A 59 -9.67 -18.07 -9.94
C VAL A 59 -10.31 -16.69 -9.79
N SER A 60 -11.32 -16.54 -8.93
CA SER A 60 -12.01 -15.26 -8.70
C SER A 60 -12.53 -14.59 -9.99
N THR A 61 -13.16 -15.35 -10.89
CA THR A 61 -13.51 -14.92 -12.26
C THR A 61 -14.30 -13.62 -12.30
N GLN A 62 -15.38 -13.51 -11.50
CA GLN A 62 -16.25 -12.33 -11.52
C GLN A 62 -15.53 -11.09 -10.99
N LEU A 63 -14.72 -11.27 -9.94
CA LEU A 63 -13.89 -10.20 -9.38
C LEU A 63 -12.88 -9.70 -10.42
N ARG A 64 -12.18 -10.61 -11.11
CA ARG A 64 -11.24 -10.26 -12.19
C ARG A 64 -11.91 -9.55 -13.35
N LYS A 65 -13.12 -9.97 -13.75
CA LYS A 65 -13.90 -9.32 -14.80
C LYS A 65 -14.36 -7.91 -14.40
N ALA A 66 -14.78 -7.73 -13.15
CA ALA A 66 -15.13 -6.40 -12.64
C ALA A 66 -13.90 -5.48 -12.60
N ALA A 67 -12.75 -5.99 -12.14
CA ALA A 67 -11.50 -5.24 -12.12
C ALA A 67 -11.03 -4.88 -13.53
N ALA A 68 -11.13 -5.82 -14.48
CA ALA A 68 -10.84 -5.62 -15.90
C ALA A 68 -11.65 -4.47 -16.50
N ASN A 69 -12.95 -4.39 -16.19
CA ASN A 69 -13.80 -3.29 -16.65
C ASN A 69 -13.36 -1.93 -16.08
N VAL A 70 -12.89 -1.90 -14.82
CA VAL A 70 -12.40 -0.65 -14.19
C VAL A 70 -11.03 -0.25 -14.75
N PHE A 71 -10.14 -1.22 -14.99
CA PHE A 71 -8.77 -0.96 -15.45
C PHE A 71 -8.64 -0.83 -16.98
N GLY A 72 -9.69 -1.13 -17.74
CA GLY A 72 -9.66 -1.06 -19.20
C GLY A 72 -8.78 -2.13 -19.86
N ILE A 73 -8.60 -3.29 -19.21
CA ILE A 73 -7.74 -4.39 -19.67
C ILE A 73 -8.49 -5.72 -19.67
N SER A 74 -7.97 -6.78 -20.30
CA SER A 74 -8.57 -8.12 -20.23
C SER A 74 -8.43 -8.72 -18.82
N TYR A 75 -9.44 -9.47 -18.37
CA TYR A 75 -9.38 -10.17 -17.07
C TYR A 75 -8.27 -11.26 -17.04
N GLN A 76 -7.78 -11.70 -18.20
CA GLN A 76 -6.64 -12.60 -18.34
C GLN A 76 -5.33 -11.94 -17.91
N ASN A 77 -5.26 -10.61 -17.98
CA ASN A 77 -4.14 -9.79 -17.51
C ASN A 77 -4.19 -9.49 -16.02
N ILE A 78 -5.15 -10.05 -15.28
CA ILE A 78 -5.35 -9.75 -13.85
C ILE A 78 -5.30 -11.03 -13.03
N LEU A 79 -4.48 -11.06 -12.00
CA LEU A 79 -4.48 -12.03 -10.92
C LEU A 79 -5.13 -11.42 -9.68
N ALA A 80 -6.04 -12.13 -9.02
CA ALA A 80 -6.61 -11.69 -7.75
C ALA A 80 -5.86 -12.31 -6.56
N GLY A 81 -5.53 -11.50 -5.56
CA GLY A 81 -4.73 -11.87 -4.39
C GLY A 81 -5.44 -11.56 -3.07
N ASN A 82 -5.05 -12.24 -1.98
CA ASN A 82 -5.47 -11.96 -0.61
C ASN A 82 -4.84 -10.65 -0.08
N GLY A 83 -5.23 -9.53 -0.72
CA GLY A 83 -4.56 -8.25 -0.64
C GLY A 83 -3.40 -8.14 -1.62
N SER A 84 -2.90 -6.92 -1.82
CA SER A 84 -1.68 -6.69 -2.60
C SER A 84 -0.45 -7.38 -1.99
N ASP A 85 -0.43 -7.59 -0.66
CA ASP A 85 0.64 -8.33 0.01
C ASP A 85 0.80 -9.77 -0.52
N ASP A 86 -0.30 -10.44 -0.89
CA ASP A 86 -0.28 -11.76 -1.53
C ASP A 86 0.37 -11.68 -2.93
N ILE A 87 0.05 -10.65 -3.70
CA ILE A 87 0.65 -10.40 -5.02
C ILE A 87 2.16 -10.18 -4.91
N LEU A 88 2.61 -9.40 -3.92
CA LEU A 88 4.03 -9.19 -3.65
C LEU A 88 4.73 -10.51 -3.32
N ASN A 89 4.12 -11.35 -2.48
CA ASN A 89 4.66 -12.66 -2.11
C ASN A 89 4.74 -13.61 -3.32
N ILE A 90 3.67 -13.67 -4.11
CA ILE A 90 3.61 -14.46 -5.35
C ILE A 90 4.70 -14.00 -6.32
N ALA A 91 4.92 -12.69 -6.49
CA ALA A 91 5.97 -12.17 -7.36
C ALA A 91 7.37 -12.65 -6.95
N VAL A 92 7.73 -12.55 -5.66
CA VAL A 92 9.02 -13.07 -5.15
C VAL A 92 9.14 -14.57 -5.45
N ARG A 93 8.10 -15.34 -5.15
CA ARG A 93 8.11 -16.80 -5.33
C ARG A 93 8.10 -17.25 -6.80
N THR A 94 7.68 -16.38 -7.71
CA THR A 94 7.64 -16.66 -9.15
C THR A 94 8.97 -16.36 -9.83
N PHE A 95 9.62 -15.25 -9.47
CA PHE A 95 10.74 -14.69 -10.25
C PHE A 95 12.11 -14.78 -9.58
N VAL A 96 12.18 -15.13 -8.30
CA VAL A 96 13.42 -15.04 -7.52
C VAL A 96 13.76 -16.41 -6.94
N ASN A 97 14.95 -16.93 -7.24
CA ASN A 97 15.51 -18.06 -6.53
C ASN A 97 16.21 -17.59 -5.24
N PRO A 98 16.31 -18.45 -4.20
CA PRO A 98 17.15 -18.14 -3.05
C PRO A 98 18.59 -17.76 -3.48
N GLY A 99 19.10 -16.68 -2.91
CA GLY A 99 20.40 -16.07 -3.27
C GLY A 99 20.34 -15.02 -4.37
N GLU A 100 19.32 -15.01 -5.23
CA GLU A 100 19.14 -13.97 -6.25
C GLU A 100 18.67 -12.64 -5.65
N VAL A 101 18.86 -11.55 -6.39
CA VAL A 101 18.66 -10.20 -5.88
C VAL A 101 17.22 -9.72 -6.04
N VAL A 102 16.67 -9.18 -4.95
CA VAL A 102 15.50 -8.29 -4.94
C VAL A 102 15.98 -6.88 -4.60
N ALA A 103 15.58 -5.90 -5.41
CA ALA A 103 15.91 -4.50 -5.17
C ALA A 103 14.67 -3.68 -4.81
N PHE A 104 14.84 -2.70 -3.92
CA PHE A 104 13.80 -1.71 -3.57
C PHE A 104 14.43 -0.49 -2.93
N LEU A 105 13.67 0.61 -2.78
CA LEU A 105 14.20 1.82 -2.17
C LEU A 105 14.54 1.61 -0.70
N ASP A 106 15.57 2.28 -0.21
CA ASP A 106 16.01 2.19 1.18
C ASP A 106 14.94 2.66 2.20
N LEU A 107 14.06 3.57 1.75
CA LEU A 107 12.88 3.99 2.50
C LEU A 107 11.60 3.73 1.67
N THR A 108 10.95 2.61 1.94
CA THR A 108 9.71 2.20 1.27
C THR A 108 8.84 1.30 2.17
N TYR A 109 7.89 0.58 1.60
CA TYR A 109 7.06 -0.39 2.30
C TYR A 109 7.89 -1.54 2.88
N SER A 110 7.86 -1.68 4.21
CA SER A 110 8.72 -2.61 4.96
C SER A 110 8.46 -4.09 4.68
N LEU A 111 7.33 -4.44 4.05
CA LEU A 111 7.04 -5.82 3.72
C LEU A 111 7.99 -6.38 2.66
N TYR A 112 8.49 -5.55 1.72
CA TYR A 112 9.40 -6.00 0.66
C TYR A 112 10.64 -6.70 1.21
N GLU A 113 11.28 -6.09 2.21
CA GLU A 113 12.42 -6.67 2.90
C GLU A 113 12.04 -7.98 3.59
N THR A 114 10.91 -8.00 4.30
CA THR A 114 10.47 -9.18 5.05
C THR A 114 10.26 -10.38 4.14
N ILE A 115 9.54 -10.21 3.02
CA ILE A 115 9.24 -11.30 2.10
C ILE A 115 10.48 -11.76 1.32
N ALA A 116 11.36 -10.83 0.93
CA ALA A 116 12.62 -11.16 0.27
C ALA A 116 13.53 -11.98 1.21
N ARG A 117 13.70 -11.55 2.47
CA ARG A 117 14.53 -12.27 3.44
C ARG A 117 13.97 -13.64 3.78
N VAL A 118 12.67 -13.77 4.08
CA VAL A 118 12.04 -15.07 4.39
C VAL A 118 12.14 -16.05 3.21
N HIS A 119 12.13 -15.54 1.97
CA HIS A 119 12.34 -16.34 0.78
C HIS A 119 13.80 -16.79 0.61
N GLY A 120 14.74 -16.08 1.23
CA GLY A 120 16.18 -16.32 1.12
C GLY A 120 16.82 -15.55 -0.03
N ALA A 121 16.21 -14.46 -0.50
CA ALA A 121 16.78 -13.59 -1.51
C ALA A 121 17.86 -12.67 -0.93
N SER A 122 18.81 -12.28 -1.77
CA SER A 122 19.73 -11.17 -1.50
C SER A 122 19.00 -9.84 -1.71
N ILE A 123 19.33 -8.81 -0.93
CA ILE A 123 18.64 -7.51 -1.00
C ILE A 123 19.61 -6.41 -1.40
N VAL A 124 19.18 -5.58 -2.35
CA VAL A 124 19.83 -4.32 -2.69
C VAL A 124 18.88 -3.16 -2.38
N GLN A 125 19.27 -2.31 -1.45
CA GLN A 125 18.53 -1.09 -1.13
C GLN A 125 19.04 0.08 -1.99
N ILE A 126 18.16 0.70 -2.75
CA ILE A 126 18.47 1.84 -3.61
C ILE A 126 18.31 3.12 -2.78
N PRO A 127 19.38 3.90 -2.57
CA PRO A 127 19.32 5.07 -1.71
C PRO A 127 18.51 6.20 -2.36
N THR A 128 17.62 6.79 -1.59
CA THR A 128 16.96 8.07 -1.92
C THR A 128 17.71 9.26 -1.34
N ASN A 129 17.57 10.45 -1.92
CA ASN A 129 18.18 11.68 -1.42
C ASN A 129 17.52 12.19 -0.12
N ASN A 130 17.94 13.35 0.40
CA ASN A 130 17.41 13.92 1.65
C ASN A 130 15.95 14.39 1.54
N GLN A 131 15.42 14.51 0.31
CA GLN A 131 14.01 14.77 0.01
C GLN A 131 13.22 13.47 -0.19
N PHE A 132 13.86 12.32 0.04
CA PHE A 132 13.33 10.96 -0.16
C PHE A 132 12.94 10.66 -1.62
N GLU A 133 13.61 11.33 -2.57
CA GLU A 133 13.41 11.17 -4.01
C GLU A 133 14.57 10.39 -4.64
N LEU A 134 14.30 9.79 -5.80
CA LEU A 134 15.32 9.16 -6.63
C LEU A 134 16.24 10.21 -7.27
N ASN A 135 17.55 9.95 -7.33
CA ASN A 135 18.50 10.79 -8.06
C ASN A 135 18.60 10.43 -9.55
N GLY A 136 17.97 9.34 -9.98
CA GLY A 136 17.99 8.82 -11.34
C GLY A 136 17.18 7.52 -11.42
N PRO A 137 17.16 6.86 -12.60
CA PRO A 137 16.60 5.53 -12.75
C PRO A 137 17.26 4.53 -11.78
N ILE A 138 16.49 3.57 -11.28
CA ILE A 138 17.00 2.42 -10.54
C ILE A 138 17.73 1.51 -11.53
N ILE A 139 19.06 1.48 -11.44
CA ILE A 139 19.93 0.60 -12.24
C ILE A 139 20.49 -0.50 -11.35
N CYS A 140 19.94 -1.71 -11.46
CA CYS A 140 20.38 -2.89 -10.72
C CYS A 140 20.26 -4.13 -11.63
N PRO A 141 21.22 -4.34 -12.57
CA PRO A 141 21.16 -5.40 -13.58
C PRO A 141 21.12 -6.83 -13.02
N GLU A 142 21.53 -7.02 -11.77
CA GLU A 142 21.50 -8.28 -11.04
C GLU A 142 20.14 -8.58 -10.41
N ALA A 143 19.27 -7.58 -10.25
CA ALA A 143 17.95 -7.76 -9.65
C ALA A 143 17.03 -8.59 -10.57
N LYS A 144 16.48 -9.67 -10.01
CA LYS A 144 15.43 -10.46 -10.67
C LYS A 144 14.05 -9.86 -10.45
N LEU A 145 13.89 -9.12 -9.36
CA LEU A 145 12.68 -8.39 -9.02
C LEU A 145 13.04 -7.04 -8.40
N ILE A 146 12.47 -5.97 -8.96
CA ILE A 146 12.57 -4.61 -8.42
C ILE A 146 11.18 -4.23 -7.90
N PHE A 147 11.05 -4.01 -6.59
CA PHE A 147 9.84 -3.42 -6.01
C PHE A 147 9.96 -1.90 -5.96
N VAL A 148 8.94 -1.22 -6.45
CA VAL A 148 8.76 0.22 -6.28
C VAL A 148 7.33 0.49 -5.84
N ALA A 149 7.13 1.34 -4.85
CA ALA A 149 5.80 1.87 -4.54
C ALA A 149 5.66 3.27 -5.11
N SER A 150 4.54 3.57 -5.76
CA SER A 150 4.26 4.90 -6.32
C SER A 150 2.75 5.14 -6.27
N PRO A 151 2.23 5.99 -5.34
CA PRO A 151 2.98 6.77 -4.35
C PRO A 151 3.74 5.96 -3.29
N ASN A 152 4.97 6.37 -2.94
CA ASN A 152 5.89 5.63 -2.06
C ASN A 152 5.64 5.92 -0.56
N PRO A 153 5.22 4.94 0.27
CA PRO A 153 5.16 5.12 1.72
C PRO A 153 6.56 5.08 2.35
N PRO A 154 6.80 5.77 3.48
CA PRO A 154 5.86 6.57 4.26
C PRO A 154 5.78 8.04 3.82
N VAL A 155 6.46 8.43 2.74
CA VAL A 155 6.54 9.83 2.25
C VAL A 155 5.25 10.27 1.59
N GLY A 156 4.70 9.42 0.72
CA GLY A 156 3.41 9.61 0.04
C GLY A 156 3.50 10.23 -1.34
N LYS A 157 4.70 10.43 -1.90
CA LYS A 157 4.90 11.00 -3.24
C LYS A 157 5.00 9.94 -4.33
N HIS A 158 4.58 10.28 -5.54
CA HIS A 158 4.99 9.54 -6.73
C HIS A 158 6.51 9.53 -6.90
N LEU A 159 7.02 8.44 -7.47
CA LEU A 159 8.37 8.42 -8.02
C LEU A 159 8.39 9.19 -9.35
N ASN A 160 9.53 9.76 -9.70
CA ASN A 160 9.70 10.40 -10.99
C ASN A 160 9.40 9.38 -12.11
N ARG A 161 8.42 9.72 -12.95
CA ARG A 161 7.89 8.83 -13.99
C ARG A 161 8.92 8.48 -15.06
N ASP A 162 9.74 9.44 -15.49
CA ASP A 162 10.78 9.22 -16.50
C ASP A 162 11.87 8.29 -15.97
N TYR A 163 12.24 8.44 -14.69
CA TYR A 163 13.19 7.54 -14.04
C TYR A 163 12.63 6.13 -13.92
N LEU A 164 11.34 5.99 -13.60
CA LEU A 164 10.71 4.67 -13.51
C LEU A 164 10.56 4.02 -14.89
N GLU A 165 10.25 4.80 -15.92
CA GLU A 165 10.20 4.32 -17.30
C GLU A 165 11.57 3.80 -17.77
N GLU A 166 12.63 4.53 -17.46
CA GLU A 166 14.00 4.10 -17.77
C GLU A 166 14.43 2.88 -16.94
N THR A 167 13.98 2.76 -15.68
CA THR A 167 14.14 1.52 -14.90
C THR A 167 13.48 0.33 -15.57
N CYS A 168 12.27 0.47 -16.10
CA CYS A 168 11.58 -0.63 -16.78
C CYS A 168 12.34 -1.07 -18.04
N LYS A 169 12.88 -0.13 -18.82
CA LYS A 169 13.70 -0.40 -20.01
C LYS A 169 15.01 -1.12 -19.70
N GLN A 170 15.69 -0.74 -18.61
CA GLN A 170 17.02 -1.27 -18.29
C GLN A 170 16.99 -2.51 -17.40
N ALA A 171 15.87 -2.80 -16.73
CA ALA A 171 15.74 -3.95 -15.87
C ALA A 171 15.87 -5.26 -16.67
N THR A 172 16.77 -6.14 -16.21
CA THR A 172 16.92 -7.50 -16.76
C THR A 172 15.91 -8.48 -16.16
N GLY A 173 15.34 -8.14 -15.00
CA GLY A 173 14.27 -8.83 -14.31
C GLY A 173 12.92 -8.11 -14.43
N VAL A 174 12.02 -8.43 -13.49
CA VAL A 174 10.68 -7.86 -13.43
C VAL A 174 10.66 -6.61 -12.55
N VAL A 175 9.93 -5.58 -12.97
CA VAL A 175 9.65 -4.39 -12.16
C VAL A 175 8.20 -4.47 -11.68
N LEU A 176 8.01 -4.57 -10.37
CA LEU A 176 6.68 -4.52 -9.75
C LEU A 176 6.45 -3.13 -9.16
N ILE A 177 5.48 -2.43 -9.75
CA ILE A 177 5.01 -1.11 -9.33
C ILE A 177 3.79 -1.31 -8.42
N ASP A 178 3.98 -1.11 -7.11
CA ASP A 178 2.93 -1.12 -6.11
C ASP A 178 2.20 0.22 -6.09
N GLU A 179 0.97 0.18 -6.59
CA GLU A 179 0.05 1.29 -6.70
C GLU A 179 -1.01 1.27 -5.60
N ALA A 180 -0.66 0.80 -4.39
CA ALA A 180 -1.57 0.71 -3.25
C ALA A 180 -2.30 2.02 -2.87
N TYR A 181 -1.77 3.18 -3.26
CA TYR A 181 -2.29 4.51 -2.93
C TYR A 181 -2.70 5.35 -4.16
N VAL A 182 -2.64 4.78 -5.34
CA VAL A 182 -2.77 5.51 -6.62
C VAL A 182 -4.14 6.14 -6.86
N ASP A 183 -5.23 5.60 -6.29
CA ASP A 183 -6.56 6.18 -6.53
C ASP A 183 -6.71 7.55 -5.82
N PHE A 184 -5.78 7.89 -4.92
CA PHE A 184 -5.68 9.21 -4.28
C PHE A 184 -4.82 10.22 -5.07
N SER A 185 -4.34 9.85 -6.26
CA SER A 185 -3.53 10.69 -7.15
C SER A 185 -4.12 10.79 -8.57
N ASP A 186 -3.60 11.71 -9.38
CA ASP A 186 -4.07 11.94 -10.75
C ASP A 186 -3.37 11.04 -11.78
N GLU A 187 -2.33 10.32 -11.38
CA GLU A 187 -1.45 9.56 -12.28
C GLU A 187 -1.35 8.09 -11.84
N ASN A 188 -1.22 7.21 -12.84
CA ASN A 188 -0.94 5.79 -12.64
C ASN A 188 -0.03 5.27 -13.77
N HIS A 189 0.36 4.00 -13.69
CA HIS A 189 1.31 3.36 -14.58
C HIS A 189 0.70 2.19 -15.36
N LEU A 190 -0.62 2.10 -15.50
CA LEU A 190 -1.24 1.04 -16.30
C LEU A 190 -0.78 1.08 -17.77
N ASP A 191 -0.45 2.26 -18.30
CA ASP A 191 0.09 2.42 -19.66
C ASP A 191 1.48 1.78 -19.84
N PHE A 192 2.21 1.50 -18.75
CA PHE A 192 3.49 0.81 -18.82
C PHE A 192 3.35 -0.63 -19.28
N LEU A 193 2.19 -1.24 -19.02
CA LEU A 193 1.89 -2.62 -19.44
C LEU A 193 1.82 -2.78 -20.96
N GLU A 194 1.53 -1.70 -21.70
CA GLU A 194 1.54 -1.70 -23.17
C GLU A 194 2.93 -1.49 -23.75
N LYS A 195 3.88 -0.99 -22.94
CA LYS A 195 5.22 -0.58 -23.37
C LYS A 195 6.30 -1.59 -22.98
N TYR A 196 6.10 -2.32 -21.88
CA TYR A 196 7.13 -3.13 -21.25
C TYR A 196 6.58 -4.48 -20.79
N ASP A 197 7.12 -5.58 -21.35
CA ASP A 197 6.67 -6.94 -21.07
C ASP A 197 7.08 -7.44 -19.66
N ASN A 198 7.97 -6.72 -18.97
CA ASN A 198 8.53 -7.07 -17.67
C ASN A 198 7.92 -6.26 -16.49
N VAL A 199 6.77 -5.62 -16.69
CA VAL A 199 6.11 -4.80 -15.66
C VAL A 199 4.92 -5.51 -15.03
N ILE A 200 4.82 -5.46 -13.71
CA ILE A 200 3.64 -5.85 -12.94
C ILE A 200 3.15 -4.61 -12.19
N ILE A 201 1.86 -4.32 -12.28
CA ILE A 201 1.19 -3.32 -11.44
C ILE A 201 0.44 -4.05 -10.31
N SER A 202 0.68 -3.67 -9.07
CA SER A 202 -0.10 -4.16 -7.92
C SER A 202 -1.12 -3.13 -7.46
N ARG A 203 -2.38 -3.54 -7.30
CA ARG A 203 -3.49 -2.71 -6.80
C ARG A 203 -4.09 -3.33 -5.55
N THR A 204 -4.62 -2.52 -4.64
CA THR A 204 -5.27 -2.99 -3.42
C THR A 204 -6.62 -2.34 -3.23
N MET A 205 -7.58 -3.10 -2.71
CA MET A 205 -8.88 -2.56 -2.30
C MET A 205 -8.88 -2.13 -0.83
N SER A 206 -7.76 -2.36 -0.13
CA SER A 206 -7.65 -2.11 1.30
C SER A 206 -7.75 -0.63 1.65
N LYS A 207 -7.40 0.24 0.70
CA LYS A 207 -7.23 1.67 0.91
C LYS A 207 -8.40 2.38 0.25
N SER A 208 -8.28 2.74 -1.01
CA SER A 208 -9.24 3.52 -1.80
C SER A 208 -10.68 2.97 -1.78
N TYR A 209 -10.86 1.65 -1.77
CA TYR A 209 -12.18 1.01 -1.78
C TYR A 209 -12.75 0.68 -0.39
N SER A 210 -12.09 1.09 0.70
CA SER A 210 -12.58 0.88 2.08
C SER A 210 -12.77 -0.58 2.48
N LEU A 211 -12.02 -1.49 1.86
CA LEU A 211 -12.09 -2.94 2.10
C LEU A 211 -10.83 -3.50 2.80
N ALA A 212 -10.22 -2.73 3.72
CA ALA A 212 -9.01 -3.15 4.44
C ALA A 212 -9.15 -4.53 5.09
N GLY A 213 -10.28 -4.78 5.74
CA GLY A 213 -10.57 -6.04 6.42
C GLY A 213 -10.88 -7.22 5.49
N MET A 214 -11.20 -6.97 4.21
CA MET A 214 -11.56 -8.04 3.26
C MET A 214 -10.36 -8.61 2.51
N ARG A 215 -9.19 -7.96 2.61
CA ARG A 215 -7.93 -8.43 2.01
C ARG A 215 -8.10 -8.81 0.53
N VAL A 216 -8.45 -7.84 -0.31
CA VAL A 216 -8.55 -8.02 -1.76
C VAL A 216 -7.54 -7.13 -2.47
N GLY A 217 -6.77 -7.71 -3.39
CA GLY A 217 -5.83 -6.99 -4.24
C GLY A 217 -5.64 -7.68 -5.59
N PHE A 218 -4.87 -7.04 -6.46
CA PHE A 218 -4.68 -7.46 -7.84
C PHE A 218 -3.23 -7.32 -8.27
N GLY A 219 -2.73 -8.29 -9.04
CA GLY A 219 -1.56 -8.12 -9.90
C GLY A 219 -2.04 -7.97 -11.34
N VAL A 220 -1.54 -6.97 -12.06
CA VAL A 220 -1.91 -6.68 -13.44
C VAL A 220 -0.65 -6.68 -14.30
N SER A 221 -0.62 -7.49 -15.35
CA SER A 221 0.55 -7.66 -16.22
C SER A 221 0.19 -8.33 -17.54
N SER A 222 1.17 -8.67 -18.38
CA SER A 222 0.98 -9.50 -19.55
C SER A 222 0.37 -10.86 -19.18
N THR A 223 -0.38 -11.46 -20.09
CA THR A 223 -1.00 -12.78 -19.86
C THR A 223 0.05 -13.83 -19.50
N GLU A 224 1.23 -13.76 -20.12
CA GLU A 224 2.34 -14.69 -19.88
C GLU A 224 2.87 -14.62 -18.44
N ILE A 225 3.04 -13.41 -17.88
CA ILE A 225 3.43 -13.20 -16.48
C ILE A 225 2.32 -13.69 -15.56
N ILE A 226 1.07 -13.30 -15.83
CA ILE A 226 -0.08 -13.67 -14.99
C ILE A 226 -0.25 -15.19 -14.93
N GLU A 227 -0.05 -15.90 -16.05
CA GLU A 227 -0.09 -17.36 -16.09
C GLU A 227 1.04 -18.00 -15.26
N GLN A 228 2.23 -17.40 -15.16
CA GLN A 228 3.26 -17.92 -14.26
C GLN A 228 2.91 -17.67 -12.80
N MET A 229 2.43 -16.46 -12.47
CA MET A 229 2.04 -16.11 -11.10
C MET A 229 0.83 -16.93 -10.61
N ASP A 230 -0.11 -17.25 -11.50
CA ASP A 230 -1.29 -18.08 -11.19
C ASP A 230 -0.91 -19.51 -10.77
N LYS A 231 0.26 -20.02 -11.19
CA LYS A 231 0.78 -21.34 -10.76
C LYS A 231 1.29 -21.34 -9.32
N VAL A 232 1.60 -20.16 -8.75
CA VAL A 232 2.29 -20.00 -7.47
C VAL A 232 1.34 -19.65 -6.32
N ARG A 233 0.20 -19.01 -6.63
CA ARG A 233 -0.82 -18.67 -5.64
C ARG A 233 -1.41 -19.90 -4.97
N ASP A 234 -2.05 -19.69 -3.83
CA ASP A 234 -2.85 -20.75 -3.19
C ASP A 234 -4.09 -21.10 -4.03
N SER A 235 -4.57 -22.34 -3.88
CA SER A 235 -5.66 -22.94 -4.66
C SER A 235 -6.96 -22.14 -4.55
N TYR A 236 -7.23 -21.60 -3.36
CA TYR A 236 -8.42 -20.80 -3.03
C TYR A 236 -8.02 -19.59 -2.17
N ASN A 237 -7.11 -18.76 -2.68
CA ASN A 237 -6.50 -17.66 -1.92
C ASN A 237 -7.49 -16.57 -1.43
N LEU A 238 -8.64 -16.40 -2.10
CA LEU A 238 -9.69 -15.45 -1.70
C LEU A 238 -10.97 -16.19 -1.33
N ASP A 239 -11.54 -15.84 -0.17
CA ASP A 239 -12.80 -16.42 0.29
C ASP A 239 -14.03 -15.88 -0.47
N ARG A 240 -15.18 -16.53 -0.25
CA ARG A 240 -16.44 -16.21 -0.94
C ARG A 240 -16.93 -14.78 -0.67
N ILE A 241 -16.74 -14.29 0.55
CA ILE A 241 -17.22 -12.99 0.98
C ILE A 241 -16.33 -11.89 0.40
N ALA A 242 -15.02 -12.09 0.46
CA ALA A 242 -14.03 -11.22 -0.17
C ALA A 242 -14.27 -11.07 -1.68
N GLN A 243 -14.48 -12.18 -2.40
CA GLN A 243 -14.81 -12.12 -3.83
C GLN A 243 -16.12 -11.38 -4.11
N THR A 244 -17.16 -11.62 -3.31
CA THR A 244 -18.47 -10.99 -3.48
C THR A 244 -18.40 -9.47 -3.26
N LEU A 245 -17.87 -9.04 -2.11
CA LEU A 245 -17.78 -7.62 -1.76
C LEU A 245 -16.78 -6.89 -2.65
N GLY A 246 -15.63 -7.51 -2.96
CA GLY A 246 -14.66 -6.97 -3.90
C GLY A 246 -15.26 -6.76 -5.30
N THR A 247 -16.10 -7.69 -5.77
CA THR A 247 -16.79 -7.52 -7.06
C THR A 247 -17.81 -6.39 -6.99
N ALA A 248 -18.59 -6.32 -5.91
CA ALA A 248 -19.66 -5.35 -5.75
C ALA A 248 -19.13 -3.90 -5.73
N VAL A 249 -18.12 -3.60 -4.92
CA VAL A 249 -17.59 -2.22 -4.77
C VAL A 249 -17.04 -1.65 -6.07
N LEU A 250 -16.54 -2.48 -6.98
CA LEU A 250 -16.00 -2.02 -8.26
C LEU A 250 -17.07 -1.41 -9.18
N ASN A 251 -18.35 -1.70 -8.94
CA ASN A 251 -19.47 -1.08 -9.67
C ASN A 251 -19.82 0.32 -9.14
N TYR A 252 -19.27 0.75 -8.00
CA TYR A 252 -19.57 2.03 -7.36
C TYR A 252 -18.47 3.08 -7.61
N GLN A 253 -17.95 3.14 -8.84
CA GLN A 253 -16.84 4.03 -9.18
C GLN A 253 -17.13 5.51 -8.88
N ASP A 254 -18.33 6.00 -9.18
CA ASP A 254 -18.66 7.41 -8.93
C ASP A 254 -18.68 7.76 -7.44
N TYR A 255 -19.16 6.84 -6.59
CA TYR A 255 -19.11 6.99 -5.14
C TYR A 255 -17.65 7.08 -4.67
N PHE A 256 -16.81 6.12 -5.07
CA PHE A 256 -15.43 6.08 -4.62
C PHE A 256 -14.61 7.24 -5.16
N LYS A 257 -14.82 7.68 -6.40
CA LYS A 257 -14.22 8.92 -6.92
C LYS A 257 -14.56 10.13 -6.05
N GLY A 258 -15.82 10.25 -5.61
CA GLY A 258 -16.23 11.28 -4.66
C GLY A 258 -15.47 11.19 -3.33
N VAL A 259 -15.36 9.97 -2.77
CA VAL A 259 -14.60 9.70 -1.54
C VAL A 259 -13.11 10.06 -1.71
N TRP A 260 -12.49 9.68 -2.83
CA TRP A 260 -11.08 9.98 -3.09
C TRP A 260 -10.85 11.48 -3.19
N GLN A 261 -11.76 12.22 -3.84
CA GLN A 261 -11.69 13.69 -3.87
C GLN A 261 -11.84 14.30 -2.48
N GLN A 262 -12.71 13.75 -1.62
CA GLN A 262 -12.83 14.20 -0.24
C GLN A 262 -11.53 13.98 0.54
N VAL A 263 -10.93 12.79 0.43
CA VAL A 263 -9.61 12.49 1.03
C VAL A 263 -8.53 13.45 0.53
N ARG A 264 -8.50 13.78 -0.78
CA ARG A 264 -7.55 14.75 -1.34
C ARG A 264 -7.78 16.16 -0.80
N HIS A 265 -9.03 16.59 -0.66
CA HIS A 265 -9.35 17.91 -0.09
C HIS A 265 -8.89 18.01 1.37
N THR A 266 -9.22 17.00 2.19
CA THR A 266 -8.79 16.93 3.59
C THR A 266 -7.26 16.84 3.70
N ARG A 267 -6.58 16.13 2.77
CA ARG A 267 -5.11 16.08 2.68
C ARG A 267 -4.52 17.48 2.47
N THR A 268 -5.02 18.25 1.50
CA THR A 268 -4.55 19.62 1.25
C THR A 268 -4.73 20.49 2.48
N ARG A 269 -5.92 20.47 3.09
CA ARG A 269 -6.23 21.22 4.31
C ARG A 269 -5.30 20.85 5.47
N LEU A 270 -5.01 19.57 5.66
CA LEU A 270 -4.09 19.08 6.69
C LEU A 270 -2.67 19.59 6.45
N ILE A 271 -2.15 19.51 5.22
CA ILE A 271 -0.79 19.98 4.88
C ILE A 271 -0.65 21.48 5.19
N GLU A 272 -1.63 22.29 4.77
CA GLU A 272 -1.63 23.74 5.04
C GLU A 272 -1.67 24.03 6.54
N SER A 273 -2.54 23.34 7.28
CA SER A 273 -2.68 23.53 8.73
C SER A 273 -1.42 23.13 9.49
N LEU A 274 -0.78 22.01 9.10
CA LEU A 274 0.47 21.56 9.71
C LEU A 274 1.63 22.54 9.43
N ARG A 275 1.70 23.14 8.23
CA ARG A 275 2.69 24.18 7.92
C ARG A 275 2.51 25.41 8.83
N THR A 276 1.28 25.86 9.07
CA THR A 276 0.99 26.93 10.05
C THR A 276 1.39 26.56 11.47
N LEU A 277 1.31 25.27 11.81
CA LEU A 277 1.75 24.72 13.11
C LEU A 277 3.25 24.48 13.21
N GLU A 278 4.05 24.97 12.25
CA GLU A 278 5.52 24.81 12.18
C GLU A 278 5.95 23.35 12.06
N PHE A 279 5.29 22.60 11.17
CA PHE A 279 5.79 21.33 10.69
C PHE A 279 6.50 21.49 9.36
N LEU A 280 7.60 20.76 9.18
CA LEU A 280 8.10 20.42 7.86
C LEU A 280 7.22 19.28 7.32
N VAL A 281 6.49 19.53 6.23
CA VAL A 281 5.57 18.56 5.63
C VAL A 281 5.81 18.45 4.14
N PHE A 282 5.96 17.22 3.65
CA PHE A 282 6.04 16.94 2.22
C PHE A 282 4.65 16.96 1.59
N ASP A 283 4.58 17.45 0.35
CA ASP A 283 3.40 17.20 -0.48
C ASP A 283 3.24 15.68 -0.67
N SER A 284 1.99 15.24 -0.81
CA SER A 284 1.63 13.83 -0.87
C SER A 284 0.55 13.60 -1.92
N ASP A 285 0.70 12.49 -2.62
CA ASP A 285 -0.22 11.94 -3.62
C ASP A 285 -1.03 10.76 -3.04
N SER A 286 -0.86 10.44 -1.75
CA SER A 286 -1.47 9.29 -1.07
C SER A 286 -2.60 9.70 -0.09
N ASN A 287 -3.13 8.75 0.69
CA ASN A 287 -4.04 9.03 1.81
C ASN A 287 -3.32 9.20 3.16
N PHE A 288 -2.10 9.75 3.15
CA PHE A 288 -1.35 10.11 4.36
C PHE A 288 -0.34 11.22 4.06
N VAL A 289 0.20 11.82 5.12
CA VAL A 289 1.29 12.80 5.02
C VAL A 289 2.43 12.41 5.96
N LEU A 290 3.67 12.74 5.59
CA LEU A 290 4.84 12.63 6.45
C LEU A 290 5.22 14.03 6.95
N ALA A 291 5.19 14.22 8.27
CA ALA A 291 5.32 15.53 8.89
C ALA A 291 6.30 15.49 10.06
N SER A 292 7.18 16.50 10.15
CA SER A 292 8.15 16.68 11.23
C SER A 292 7.86 17.96 12.02
N PRO A 293 7.44 17.86 13.30
CA PRO A 293 7.26 19.04 14.16
C PRO A 293 8.61 19.70 14.44
N GLN A 294 8.73 21.01 14.28
CA GLN A 294 10.01 21.73 14.49
C GLN A 294 10.26 22.16 15.95
N TRP A 295 9.29 21.94 16.84
CA TRP A 295 9.28 22.45 18.23
C TRP A 295 9.16 21.33 19.29
N ILE A 296 9.12 20.07 18.87
CA ILE A 296 9.09 18.89 19.75
C ILE A 296 9.69 17.69 19.00
N ALA A 297 10.26 16.71 19.71
CA ALA A 297 10.65 15.46 19.08
C ALA A 297 9.42 14.70 18.56
N ALA A 298 9.50 14.11 17.38
CA ALA A 298 8.38 13.35 16.79
C ALA A 298 7.93 12.16 17.67
N SER A 299 8.84 11.55 18.42
CA SER A 299 8.53 10.51 19.42
C SER A 299 7.62 11.02 20.54
N ASP A 300 7.88 12.24 21.01
CA ASP A 300 7.16 12.84 22.13
C ASP A 300 5.80 13.33 21.66
N LEU A 301 5.74 13.93 20.45
CA LEU A 301 4.47 14.25 19.80
C LEU A 301 3.59 13.00 19.63
N TYR A 302 4.15 11.90 19.13
CA TYR A 302 3.43 10.64 19.00
C TYR A 302 2.87 10.15 20.34
N THR A 303 3.67 10.20 21.40
CA THR A 303 3.26 9.77 22.74
C THR A 303 2.13 10.65 23.29
N GLN A 304 2.27 11.97 23.20
CA GLN A 304 1.29 12.93 23.69
C GLN A 304 -0.03 12.94 22.89
N LEU A 305 0.03 12.68 21.58
CA LEU A 305 -1.17 12.47 20.76
C LEU A 305 -1.89 11.18 21.15
N LYS A 306 -1.14 10.09 21.38
CA LYS A 306 -1.69 8.81 21.82
C LYS A 306 -2.39 8.90 23.17
N GLU A 307 -1.82 9.66 24.12
CA GLU A 307 -2.47 9.97 25.41
C GLU A 307 -3.80 10.71 25.24
N ARG A 308 -3.90 11.56 24.21
CA ARG A 308 -5.12 12.27 23.80
C ARG A 308 -6.02 11.45 22.86
N LYS A 309 -5.79 10.13 22.77
CA LYS A 309 -6.56 9.19 21.93
C LYS A 309 -6.51 9.47 20.43
N VAL A 310 -5.44 10.12 19.96
CA VAL A 310 -5.16 10.31 18.53
C VAL A 310 -3.96 9.47 18.16
N LEU A 311 -4.17 8.42 17.36
CA LEU A 311 -3.12 7.48 17.00
C LEU A 311 -2.55 7.80 15.62
N VAL A 312 -1.32 8.31 15.58
CA VAL A 312 -0.52 8.47 14.35
C VAL A 312 0.56 7.40 14.26
N ARG A 313 1.32 7.32 13.16
CA ARG A 313 2.42 6.37 13.03
C ARG A 313 3.77 7.05 13.22
N TYR A 314 4.51 6.62 14.25
CA TYR A 314 5.92 6.94 14.44
C TYR A 314 6.83 5.81 13.92
N PHE A 315 8.00 6.16 13.40
CA PHE A 315 9.03 5.21 12.98
C PHE A 315 10.36 5.58 13.65
N SER A 316 11.02 4.61 14.31
CA SER A 316 12.35 4.81 14.89
C SER A 316 13.49 4.74 13.86
N HIS A 317 13.17 4.58 12.57
CA HIS A 317 14.16 4.47 11.51
C HIS A 317 14.98 5.76 11.40
N PRO A 318 16.33 5.72 11.38
CA PRO A 318 17.17 6.91 11.50
C PRO A 318 16.86 8.04 10.50
N ARG A 319 16.47 7.70 9.26
CA ARG A 319 16.15 8.68 8.22
C ARG A 319 14.83 9.43 8.43
N ILE A 320 13.92 8.87 9.25
CA ILE A 320 12.59 9.44 9.49
C ILE A 320 12.19 9.48 10.97
N LYS A 321 13.17 9.33 11.88
CA LYS A 321 12.95 9.35 13.34
C LYS A 321 12.40 10.69 13.85
N ASP A 322 12.52 11.74 13.06
CA ASP A 322 12.04 13.09 13.36
C ASP A 322 10.67 13.36 12.72
N TYR A 323 10.02 12.33 12.14
CA TYR A 323 8.74 12.44 11.46
C TYR A 323 7.68 11.53 12.09
N VAL A 324 6.43 11.96 11.97
CA VAL A 324 5.24 11.12 12.11
C VAL A 324 4.55 11.01 10.76
N ARG A 325 4.00 9.84 10.45
CA ARG A 325 3.06 9.66 9.34
C ARG A 325 1.64 9.74 9.89
N ILE A 326 0.84 10.59 9.26
CA ILE A 326 -0.55 10.85 9.63
C ILE A 326 -1.42 10.39 8.48
N SER A 327 -2.26 9.38 8.70
CA SER A 327 -3.29 8.99 7.73
C SER A 327 -4.38 10.06 7.65
N ILE A 328 -4.96 10.24 6.46
CA ILE A 328 -6.06 11.20 6.27
C ILE A 328 -7.35 10.58 6.80
N GLY A 329 -7.90 11.20 7.85
CA GLY A 329 -9.20 10.87 8.42
C GLY A 329 -10.34 11.67 7.79
N THR A 330 -11.52 11.56 8.39
CA THR A 330 -12.62 12.51 8.16
C THR A 330 -12.21 13.93 8.56
N ASP A 331 -12.96 14.93 8.10
CA ASP A 331 -12.68 16.31 8.50
C ASP A 331 -12.74 16.51 10.02
N GLN A 332 -13.68 15.86 10.71
CA GLN A 332 -13.77 15.92 12.17
C GLN A 332 -12.59 15.26 12.88
N GLU A 333 -12.09 14.13 12.37
CA GLU A 333 -10.91 13.47 12.92
C GLU A 333 -9.64 14.32 12.74
N ILE A 334 -9.53 14.99 11.59
CA ILE A 334 -8.43 15.92 11.33
C ILE A 334 -8.55 17.18 12.19
N ASP A 335 -9.74 17.72 12.41
CA ASP A 335 -9.94 18.84 13.33
C ASP A 335 -9.50 18.46 14.75
N ARG A 336 -9.87 17.26 15.21
CA ARG A 336 -9.47 16.77 16.53
C ARG A 336 -7.96 16.53 16.64
N LEU A 337 -7.32 16.04 15.58
CA LEU A 337 -5.86 15.95 15.51
C LEU A 337 -5.22 17.34 15.62
N LEU A 338 -5.71 18.33 14.86
CA LEU A 338 -5.16 19.68 14.86
C LEU A 338 -5.36 20.36 16.22
N GLU A 339 -6.52 20.21 16.86
CA GLU A 339 -6.76 20.66 18.24
C GLU A 339 -5.74 20.06 19.21
N ALA A 340 -5.54 18.73 19.16
CA ALA A 340 -4.58 18.06 20.03
C ALA A 340 -3.14 18.56 19.80
N ILE A 341 -2.76 18.83 18.55
CA ILE A 341 -1.45 19.42 18.23
C ILE A 341 -1.34 20.84 18.80
N HIS A 342 -2.38 21.67 18.71
CA HIS A 342 -2.38 23.02 19.30
C HIS A 342 -2.25 22.99 20.83
N GLU A 343 -2.97 22.08 21.51
CA GLU A 343 -2.87 21.89 22.96
C GLU A 343 -1.45 21.49 23.39
N ILE A 344 -0.83 20.55 22.66
CA ILE A 344 0.53 20.09 22.91
C ILE A 344 1.52 21.24 22.69
N LYS A 345 1.37 21.98 21.58
CA LYS A 345 2.24 23.12 21.26
C LYS A 345 2.15 24.25 22.28
N GLY A 346 0.95 24.55 22.78
CA GLY A 346 0.75 25.59 23.79
C GLY A 346 1.17 25.19 25.22
N SER A 347 1.45 23.90 25.45
CA SER A 347 1.94 23.39 26.73
C SER A 347 3.48 23.30 26.82
N ASN A 348 4.17 23.46 25.69
CA ASN A 348 5.63 23.56 25.58
C ASN A 348 6.05 25.03 25.52
#